data_AF-A0A7S3F540-F1
#
_entry.id   AF-A0A7S3F540-F1
#
_cell.length_a   1.000
_cell.length_b   1.000
_cell.length_c   1.000
_cell.angle_alpha   90.00
_cell.angle_beta   90.00
_cell.angle_gamma   90.00
#
_symmetry.space_group_name_H-M   'P 1'
#
loop_
_entity.id
_entity.type
_entity.pdbx_description
1 polymer ?
#
loop_
_entity_poly.entity_id
_entity_poly.type
_entity_poly.pdbx_seq_one_letter_code
_entity_poly.pdbx_strand_id
1 'polypeptide(L)'
;PLNSFWCCYGTAVESFSKLADSIYFNQPADGSVIISRYVSSYLRSANLSLTQTSTLPTNESATITVDAVKGELAIKLLIPKWAAHPTVAVNGAAQPGVTAGTLFTLSRAWSVGDKISLTLPRAVTLTKIDDNRLQYGSTYSFVYGDTLLVGIDHDASPSNQLQIPHSSDLDDWVAKSVTRQDGDRLRFLARGVGRQVELMPLNEVVAEVYTVYYNLTAA
;
A
#
# COMPACT_ATOMS: atom_id res chain seq x y z
N PRO A 1 21.90 3.06 19.12
CA PRO A 1 22.22 4.36 19.76
C PRO A 1 23.57 4.38 20.51
N LEU A 2 23.86 3.38 21.35
CA LEU A 2 25.03 3.42 22.25
C LEU A 2 26.31 2.81 21.66
N ASN A 3 26.19 1.96 20.64
CA ASN A 3 27.31 1.11 20.18
C ASN A 3 27.60 1.21 18.67
N SER A 4 26.88 2.04 17.91
CA SER A 4 27.04 2.15 16.45
C SER A 4 26.59 3.52 15.94
N PHE A 5 27.46 4.18 15.17
CA PHE A 5 27.30 5.55 14.65
C PHE A 5 27.50 5.59 13.12
N TRP A 6 26.79 4.70 12.43
CA TRP A 6 26.85 4.63 10.97
C TRP A 6 25.98 5.71 10.32
N CYS A 7 26.30 6.08 9.08
CA CYS A 7 25.54 7.06 8.30
C CYS A 7 24.03 6.73 8.24
N CYS A 8 23.66 5.44 8.15
CA CYS A 8 22.26 5.00 8.14
C CYS A 8 21.49 5.40 9.41
N TYR A 9 22.16 5.54 10.56
CA TYR A 9 21.48 5.97 11.79
C TYR A 9 21.00 7.42 11.69
N GLY A 10 21.85 8.32 11.19
CA GLY A 10 21.47 9.72 10.97
C GLY A 10 20.32 9.84 9.97
N THR A 11 20.42 9.16 8.83
CA THR A 11 19.36 9.12 7.82
C THR A 11 18.06 8.53 8.35
N ALA A 12 18.11 7.49 9.19
CA ALA A 12 16.91 6.93 9.80
C ALA A 12 16.19 7.97 10.67
N VAL A 13 16.90 8.65 11.57
CA VAL A 13 16.31 9.70 12.43
C VAL A 13 15.67 10.80 11.58
N GLU A 14 16.36 11.29 10.54
CA GLU A 14 15.82 12.28 9.63
C GLU A 14 14.56 11.77 8.89
N SER A 15 14.60 10.54 8.38
CA SER A 15 13.50 9.95 7.62
C SER A 15 12.25 9.79 8.49
N PHE A 16 12.40 9.27 9.71
CA PHE A 16 11.28 9.09 10.64
C PHE A 16 10.68 10.42 11.11
N SER A 17 11.48 11.50 11.17
CA SER A 17 10.97 12.84 11.49
C SER A 17 10.09 13.46 10.39
N LYS A 18 10.18 12.95 9.15
CA LYS A 18 9.54 13.53 7.96
C LYS A 18 8.45 12.64 7.34
N LEU A 19 8.01 11.59 8.02
CA LEU A 19 6.99 10.68 7.48
C LEU A 19 5.69 11.39 7.05
N ALA A 20 5.33 12.49 7.73
CA ALA A 20 4.13 13.25 7.44
C ALA A 20 4.26 14.24 6.26
N ASP A 21 5.49 14.57 5.84
CA ASP A 21 5.76 15.64 4.86
C ASP A 21 5.26 15.32 3.44
N SER A 22 5.02 14.04 3.14
CA SER A 22 4.55 13.58 1.84
C SER A 22 3.09 13.09 1.84
N ILE A 23 2.29 13.48 2.83
CA ILE A 23 0.85 13.14 2.89
C ILE A 23 0.01 14.17 2.13
N TYR A 24 0.32 15.46 2.29
CA TYR A 24 -0.45 16.57 1.75
C TYR A 24 0.46 17.59 1.04
N PHE A 25 0.07 18.04 -0.16
CA PHE A 25 0.76 19.13 -0.87
C PHE A 25 -0.21 20.26 -1.17
N ASN A 26 -0.01 21.41 -0.53
CA ASN A 26 -0.75 22.62 -0.86
C ASN A 26 -0.27 23.19 -2.21
N GLN A 27 -1.20 23.70 -3.01
CA GLN A 27 -0.93 24.35 -4.30
C GLN A 27 -1.17 25.86 -4.14
N PRO A 28 -0.13 26.70 -3.99
CA PRO A 28 -0.30 28.12 -3.72
C PRO A 28 -1.04 28.88 -4.85
N ALA A 29 -0.93 28.41 -6.08
CA ALA A 29 -1.49 29.07 -7.26
C ALA A 29 -3.02 29.09 -7.29
N ASP A 30 -3.67 28.00 -6.86
CA ASP A 30 -5.13 27.81 -6.91
C ASP A 30 -5.74 27.48 -5.53
N GLY A 31 -4.92 27.42 -4.47
CA GLY A 31 -5.34 27.06 -3.12
C GLY A 31 -5.73 25.59 -2.95
N SER A 32 -5.59 24.76 -3.99
CA SER A 32 -5.95 23.35 -3.95
C SER A 32 -5.00 22.53 -3.06
N VAL A 33 -5.45 21.36 -2.63
CA VAL A 33 -4.63 20.42 -1.84
C VAL A 33 -4.58 19.08 -2.55
N ILE A 34 -3.38 18.55 -2.72
CA ILE A 34 -3.14 17.18 -3.18
C ILE A 34 -2.99 16.29 -1.94
N ILE A 35 -3.73 15.19 -1.92
CA ILE A 35 -3.61 14.11 -0.94
C ILE A 35 -2.93 12.95 -1.65
N SER A 36 -1.69 12.67 -1.28
CA SER A 36 -0.83 11.67 -1.94
C SER A 36 -0.80 10.33 -1.21
N ARG A 37 -1.08 10.32 0.10
CA ARG A 37 -1.01 9.12 0.96
C ARG A 37 -2.24 9.05 1.87
N TYR A 38 -2.74 7.83 2.05
CA TYR A 38 -3.96 7.56 2.83
C TYR A 38 -3.60 6.92 4.18
N VAL A 39 -3.13 7.75 5.11
CA VAL A 39 -2.77 7.39 6.49
C VAL A 39 -3.55 8.27 7.45
N SER A 40 -4.09 7.70 8.54
CA SER A 40 -4.85 8.44 9.54
C SER A 40 -4.05 9.65 10.06
N SER A 41 -4.55 10.86 9.80
CA SER A 41 -3.81 12.11 10.02
C SER A 41 -4.77 13.31 9.97
N TYR A 42 -4.28 14.47 10.40
CA TYR A 42 -4.98 15.73 10.30
C TYR A 42 -4.14 16.75 9.54
N LEU A 43 -4.76 17.48 8.62
CA LEU A 43 -4.19 18.61 7.92
C LEU A 43 -4.78 19.91 8.47
N ARG A 44 -3.92 20.89 8.75
CA ARG A 44 -4.30 22.29 8.96
C ARG A 44 -3.55 23.18 7.99
N SER A 45 -4.26 23.81 7.07
CA SER A 45 -3.73 24.82 6.15
C SER A 45 -4.48 26.14 6.32
N ALA A 46 -4.12 27.17 5.54
CA ALA A 46 -4.71 28.50 5.64
C ALA A 46 -6.23 28.52 5.35
N ASN A 47 -6.65 27.74 4.34
CA ASN A 47 -8.01 27.75 3.80
C ASN A 47 -8.72 26.40 3.92
N LEU A 48 -8.06 25.37 4.46
CA LEU A 48 -8.62 24.03 4.59
C LEU A 48 -8.10 23.33 5.84
N SER A 49 -8.96 22.61 6.54
CA SER A 49 -8.55 21.62 7.53
C SER A 49 -9.27 20.32 7.24
N LEU A 50 -8.54 19.21 7.32
CA LEU A 50 -9.04 17.89 6.98
C LEU A 50 -8.66 16.86 8.04
N THR A 51 -9.56 15.93 8.32
CA THR A 51 -9.26 14.71 9.08
C THR A 51 -9.33 13.52 8.14
N GLN A 52 -8.24 12.80 8.01
CA GLN A 52 -8.18 11.52 7.30
C GLN A 52 -8.23 10.38 8.32
N THR A 53 -9.07 9.38 8.06
CA THR A 53 -9.09 8.09 8.75
C THR A 53 -8.92 7.00 7.70
N SER A 54 -7.94 6.13 7.89
CA SER A 54 -7.59 5.08 6.94
C SER A 54 -7.46 3.74 7.65
N THR A 55 -7.90 2.69 6.97
CA THR A 55 -7.77 1.30 7.42
C THR A 55 -6.79 0.51 6.53
N LEU A 56 -6.09 1.20 5.63
CA LEU A 56 -5.03 0.62 4.80
C LEU A 56 -3.79 0.31 5.66
N PRO A 57 -3.00 -0.73 5.30
CA PRO A 57 -3.22 -1.67 4.20
C PRO A 57 -4.10 -2.88 4.57
N THR A 58 -4.51 -3.02 5.84
CA THR A 58 -5.27 -4.20 6.32
C THR A 58 -6.62 -4.37 5.62
N ASN A 59 -7.32 -3.24 5.42
CA ASN A 59 -8.55 -3.10 4.66
C ASN A 59 -8.33 -2.10 3.51
N GLU A 60 -9.40 -1.76 2.79
CA GLU A 60 -9.33 -1.04 1.51
C GLU A 60 -9.92 0.38 1.57
N SER A 61 -10.24 0.90 2.77
CA SER A 61 -10.99 2.14 2.90
C SER A 61 -10.19 3.29 3.51
N ALA A 62 -10.44 4.49 2.98
CA ALA A 62 -10.04 5.75 3.58
C ALA A 62 -11.19 6.74 3.52
N THR A 63 -11.32 7.57 4.55
CA THR A 63 -12.30 8.66 4.60
C THR A 63 -11.58 9.95 4.96
N ILE A 64 -11.88 11.00 4.22
CA ILE A 64 -11.40 12.36 4.47
C ILE A 64 -12.63 13.21 4.83
N THR A 65 -12.58 13.87 5.97
CA THR A 65 -13.62 14.78 6.44
C THR A 65 -13.12 16.21 6.35
N VAL A 66 -13.94 17.11 5.84
CA VAL A 66 -13.65 18.55 5.83
C VAL A 66 -14.00 19.14 7.19
N ASP A 67 -13.00 19.59 7.94
CA ASP A 67 -13.19 20.16 9.28
C ASP A 67 -13.33 21.68 9.26
N ALA A 68 -12.69 22.33 8.29
CA ALA A 68 -12.80 23.76 8.04
C ALA A 68 -12.48 24.08 6.58
N VAL A 69 -13.15 25.05 5.98
CA VAL A 69 -12.86 25.50 4.61
C VAL A 69 -13.15 26.99 4.44
N LYS A 70 -12.36 27.67 3.61
CA LYS A 70 -12.56 29.07 3.21
C LYS A 70 -12.50 29.18 1.69
N GLY A 71 -13.57 29.70 1.10
CA GLY A 71 -13.70 29.84 -0.35
C GLY A 71 -13.87 28.51 -1.08
N GLU A 72 -13.86 28.56 -2.40
CA GLU A 72 -13.89 27.38 -3.26
C GLU A 72 -12.46 26.91 -3.54
N LEU A 73 -12.22 25.62 -3.41
CA LEU A 73 -10.93 25.00 -3.72
C LEU A 73 -11.11 23.56 -4.17
N ALA A 74 -10.12 23.04 -4.89
CA ALA A 74 -10.09 21.65 -5.29
C ALA A 74 -9.38 20.78 -4.25
N ILE A 75 -9.92 19.58 -4.00
CA ILE A 75 -9.21 18.51 -3.31
C ILE A 75 -8.81 17.48 -4.38
N LYS A 76 -7.51 17.23 -4.52
CA LYS A 76 -6.92 16.36 -5.55
C LYS A 76 -6.42 15.09 -4.87
N LEU A 77 -6.91 13.92 -5.30
CA LEU A 77 -6.60 12.62 -4.71
C LEU A 77 -5.64 11.86 -5.64
N LEU A 78 -4.44 11.51 -5.18
CA LEU A 78 -3.58 10.61 -5.95
C LEU A 78 -4.14 9.20 -5.84
N ILE A 79 -4.76 8.70 -6.89
CA ILE A 79 -5.29 7.34 -6.91
C ILE A 79 -4.14 6.38 -7.18
N PRO A 80 -3.81 5.44 -6.27
CA PRO A 80 -2.65 4.58 -6.44
C PRO A 80 -2.77 3.71 -7.68
N LYS A 81 -1.66 3.49 -8.40
CA LYS A 81 -1.64 2.66 -9.62
C LYS A 81 -2.03 1.20 -9.35
N TRP A 82 -1.74 0.69 -8.16
CA TRP A 82 -2.04 -0.68 -7.77
C TRP A 82 -3.53 -0.92 -7.47
N ALA A 83 -4.34 0.13 -7.31
CA ALA A 83 -5.73 -0.03 -6.89
C ALA A 83 -6.58 -0.60 -8.04
N ALA A 84 -7.17 -1.77 -7.83
CA ALA A 84 -8.07 -2.40 -8.80
C ALA A 84 -9.47 -1.79 -8.67
N HIS A 85 -10.02 -1.23 -9.74
CA HIS A 85 -11.36 -0.60 -9.74
C HIS A 85 -11.60 0.38 -8.56
N PRO A 86 -10.73 1.40 -8.39
CA PRO A 86 -10.85 2.34 -7.29
C PRO A 86 -12.16 3.14 -7.39
N THR A 87 -12.79 3.41 -6.25
CA THR A 87 -13.99 4.25 -6.19
C THR A 87 -13.81 5.40 -5.24
N VAL A 88 -14.47 6.52 -5.56
CA VAL A 88 -14.54 7.71 -4.73
C VAL A 88 -16.01 8.11 -4.62
N ALA A 89 -16.46 8.43 -3.42
CA ALA A 89 -17.77 8.99 -3.16
C ALA A 89 -17.65 10.27 -2.33
N VAL A 90 -18.53 11.23 -2.59
CA VAL A 90 -18.63 12.46 -1.81
C VAL A 90 -20.01 12.50 -1.17
N ASN A 91 -20.08 12.51 0.16
CA ASN A 91 -21.33 12.41 0.93
C ASN A 91 -22.21 11.22 0.49
N GLY A 92 -21.59 10.09 0.14
CA GLY A 92 -22.27 8.89 -0.34
C GLY A 92 -22.60 8.89 -1.85
N ALA A 93 -22.46 10.00 -2.55
CA ALA A 93 -22.65 10.06 -4.00
C ALA A 93 -21.37 9.64 -4.75
N ALA A 94 -21.43 8.53 -5.49
CA ALA A 94 -20.33 8.02 -6.29
C ALA A 94 -19.86 9.05 -7.34
N GLN A 95 -18.55 9.18 -7.50
CA GLN A 95 -17.93 10.09 -8.45
C GLN A 95 -17.44 9.30 -9.67
N PRO A 96 -17.79 9.71 -10.90
CA PRO A 96 -17.35 9.03 -12.11
C PRO A 96 -15.88 9.37 -12.45
N GLY A 97 -15.26 8.55 -13.30
CA GLY A 97 -13.95 8.86 -13.90
C GLY A 97 -12.73 8.64 -12.97
N VAL A 98 -12.90 7.90 -11.87
CA VAL A 98 -11.79 7.53 -10.99
C VAL A 98 -10.90 6.50 -11.70
N THR A 99 -9.65 6.89 -11.97
CA THR A 99 -8.68 6.04 -12.69
C THR A 99 -7.42 5.81 -11.84
N ALA A 100 -7.00 4.55 -11.72
CA ALA A 100 -5.78 4.19 -11.02
C ALA A 100 -4.54 4.85 -11.63
N GLY A 101 -3.60 5.29 -10.80
CA GLY A 101 -2.35 5.92 -11.22
C GLY A 101 -2.50 7.38 -11.69
N THR A 102 -3.64 8.01 -11.43
CA THR A 102 -3.92 9.40 -11.83
C THR A 102 -4.26 10.30 -10.64
N LEU A 103 -4.22 11.61 -10.87
CA LEU A 103 -4.67 12.59 -9.89
C LEU A 103 -6.16 12.91 -10.14
N PHE A 104 -7.03 12.40 -9.27
CA PHE A 104 -8.47 12.61 -9.36
C PHE A 104 -8.85 13.92 -8.68
N THR A 105 -9.45 14.86 -9.41
CA THR A 105 -9.71 16.22 -8.93
C THR A 105 -11.18 16.42 -8.57
N LEU A 106 -11.44 16.82 -7.33
CA LEU A 106 -12.76 17.20 -6.83
C LEU A 106 -12.83 18.72 -6.65
N SER A 107 -13.42 19.41 -7.62
CA SER A 107 -13.65 20.86 -7.58
C SER A 107 -15.10 21.14 -7.19
N ARG A 108 -15.32 21.61 -5.95
CA ARG A 108 -16.66 21.94 -5.45
C ARG A 108 -16.60 22.96 -4.31
N ALA A 109 -17.73 23.59 -4.02
CA ALA A 109 -17.93 24.33 -2.79
C ALA A 109 -18.07 23.34 -1.62
N TRP A 110 -17.01 23.21 -0.81
CA TRP A 110 -16.99 22.32 0.34
C TRP A 110 -17.74 22.95 1.52
N SER A 111 -18.34 22.11 2.35
CA SER A 111 -18.89 22.48 3.66
C SER A 111 -18.22 21.68 4.77
N VAL A 112 -18.19 22.25 5.97
CA VAL A 112 -17.75 21.52 7.17
C VAL A 112 -18.63 20.28 7.33
N GLY A 113 -17.99 19.13 7.58
CA GLY A 113 -18.64 17.83 7.69
C GLY A 113 -18.79 17.07 6.37
N ASP A 114 -18.44 17.67 5.22
CA ASP A 114 -18.37 16.93 3.96
C ASP A 114 -17.37 15.77 4.08
N LYS A 115 -17.75 14.62 3.52
CA LYS A 115 -16.96 13.39 3.55
C LYS A 115 -16.62 12.92 2.16
N ILE A 116 -15.34 12.63 1.94
CA ILE A 116 -14.82 11.94 0.77
C ILE A 116 -14.46 10.53 1.23
N SER A 117 -15.14 9.53 0.69
CA SER A 117 -14.86 8.13 0.95
C SER A 117 -14.17 7.52 -0.25
N LEU A 118 -13.06 6.82 -0.02
CA LEU A 118 -12.32 6.07 -1.02
C LEU A 118 -12.41 4.58 -0.70
N THR A 119 -12.63 3.78 -1.73
CA THR A 119 -12.33 2.34 -1.71
C THR A 119 -11.20 2.10 -2.70
N LEU A 120 -10.10 1.53 -2.21
CA LEU A 120 -8.90 1.25 -2.98
C LEU A 120 -8.60 -0.26 -2.90
N PRO A 121 -9.26 -1.09 -3.72
CA PRO A 121 -9.09 -2.52 -3.67
C PRO A 121 -7.66 -2.97 -3.96
N ARG A 122 -7.18 -3.96 -3.21
CA ARG A 122 -5.82 -4.50 -3.28
C ARG A 122 -5.88 -5.99 -3.60
N ALA A 123 -4.99 -6.43 -4.47
CA ALA A 123 -4.75 -7.84 -4.71
C ALA A 123 -3.27 -8.15 -4.50
N VAL A 124 -2.97 -9.42 -4.25
CA VAL A 124 -1.60 -9.90 -4.41
C VAL A 124 -1.29 -9.90 -5.90
N THR A 125 -0.07 -9.52 -6.25
CA THR A 125 0.45 -9.56 -7.62
C THR A 125 1.87 -10.10 -7.59
N LEU A 126 2.30 -10.66 -8.71
CA LEU A 126 3.68 -11.05 -8.92
C LEU A 126 4.41 -9.92 -9.67
N THR A 127 5.47 -9.40 -9.08
CA THR A 127 6.37 -8.43 -9.73
C THR A 127 7.63 -9.14 -10.18
N LYS A 128 7.87 -9.19 -11.49
CA LYS A 128 9.10 -9.75 -12.04
C LYS A 128 10.28 -8.84 -11.70
N ILE A 129 11.43 -9.42 -11.38
CA ILE A 129 12.66 -8.63 -11.28
C ILE A 129 12.98 -7.95 -12.62
N ASP A 130 13.39 -6.68 -12.57
CA ASP A 130 13.84 -5.95 -13.75
C ASP A 130 15.30 -6.32 -14.08
N ASP A 131 15.47 -7.53 -14.61
CA ASP A 131 16.76 -8.10 -14.99
C ASP A 131 16.65 -8.83 -16.32
N ASN A 132 17.53 -8.49 -17.26
CA ASN A 132 17.51 -9.04 -18.62
C ASN A 132 18.31 -10.34 -18.77
N ARG A 133 19.03 -10.78 -17.72
CA ARG A 133 19.82 -12.01 -17.77
C ARG A 133 18.89 -13.22 -17.65
N LEU A 134 19.03 -14.18 -18.58
CA LEU A 134 18.11 -15.30 -18.74
C LEU A 134 17.89 -16.12 -17.47
N GLN A 135 18.91 -16.25 -16.61
CA GLN A 135 18.81 -17.01 -15.36
C GLN A 135 17.83 -16.40 -14.33
N TYR A 136 17.46 -15.13 -14.47
CA TYR A 136 16.44 -14.46 -13.64
C TYR A 136 15.09 -14.33 -14.36
N GLY A 137 14.94 -14.98 -15.51
CA GLY A 137 13.74 -14.90 -16.36
C GLY A 137 12.45 -15.34 -15.66
N SER A 138 12.57 -16.10 -14.58
CA SER A 138 11.46 -16.62 -13.78
C SER A 138 11.50 -16.16 -12.32
N THR A 139 12.20 -15.07 -12.02
CA THR A 139 12.34 -14.53 -10.66
C THR A 139 11.29 -13.45 -10.39
N TYR A 140 10.46 -13.67 -9.37
CA TYR A 140 9.33 -12.80 -9.01
C TYR A 140 9.30 -12.53 -7.51
N SER A 141 8.72 -11.39 -7.11
CA SER A 141 8.32 -11.10 -5.74
C SER A 141 6.79 -11.01 -5.62
N PHE A 142 6.28 -11.26 -4.42
CA PHE A 142 4.85 -11.10 -4.10
C PHE A 142 4.61 -9.68 -3.56
N VAL A 143 3.62 -8.98 -4.11
CA VAL A 143 3.29 -7.61 -3.70
C VAL A 143 1.79 -7.49 -3.48
N TYR A 144 1.37 -6.97 -2.31
CA TYR A 144 -0.02 -6.67 -1.99
C TYR A 144 -0.27 -5.16 -2.06
N GLY A 145 -0.82 -4.69 -3.18
CA GLY A 145 -0.93 -3.25 -3.46
C GLY A 145 0.45 -2.59 -3.59
N ASP A 146 0.87 -1.83 -2.57
CA ASP A 146 2.20 -1.21 -2.43
C ASP A 146 3.08 -1.88 -1.35
N THR A 147 2.61 -2.97 -0.75
CA THR A 147 3.32 -3.67 0.32
C THR A 147 4.06 -4.87 -0.24
N LEU A 148 5.39 -4.86 -0.17
CA LEU A 148 6.21 -6.02 -0.51
C LEU A 148 6.00 -7.12 0.53
N LEU A 149 5.66 -8.31 0.06
CA LEU A 149 5.56 -9.51 0.89
C LEU A 149 6.84 -10.33 0.76
N VAL A 150 7.23 -10.95 1.85
CA VAL A 150 8.34 -11.91 1.91
C VAL A 150 7.84 -13.23 2.42
N GLY A 151 8.42 -14.31 1.93
CA GLY A 151 8.17 -15.63 2.48
C GLY A 151 9.05 -15.91 3.68
N ILE A 152 8.44 -16.47 4.72
CA ILE A 152 9.13 -16.86 5.94
C ILE A 152 9.61 -18.30 5.80
N ASP A 153 10.92 -18.48 5.87
CA ASP A 153 11.55 -19.79 5.81
C ASP A 153 11.74 -20.31 7.23
N HIS A 154 10.86 -21.21 7.64
CA HIS A 154 10.92 -21.88 8.96
C HIS A 154 11.93 -23.04 8.99
N ASP A 155 12.45 -23.45 7.82
CA ASP A 155 13.40 -24.54 7.67
C ASP A 155 14.86 -24.07 7.73
N ALA A 156 15.76 -24.95 8.20
CA ALA A 156 17.19 -24.67 8.31
C ALA A 156 17.92 -24.47 6.96
N SER A 157 17.24 -24.68 5.82
CA SER A 157 17.77 -24.50 4.47
C SER A 157 16.75 -23.77 3.60
N PRO A 158 16.69 -22.42 3.70
CA PRO A 158 15.76 -21.63 2.92
C PRO A 158 15.98 -21.88 1.42
N SER A 159 14.88 -22.07 0.70
CA SER A 159 14.88 -22.26 -0.75
C SER A 159 14.01 -21.21 -1.40
N ASN A 160 14.53 -20.56 -2.43
CA ASN A 160 13.77 -19.62 -3.23
C ASN A 160 13.07 -20.29 -4.43
N GLN A 161 13.09 -21.61 -4.53
CA GLN A 161 12.38 -22.34 -5.58
C GLN A 161 10.93 -22.60 -5.13
N LEU A 162 9.97 -22.24 -5.98
CA LEU A 162 8.55 -22.50 -5.75
C LEU A 162 7.90 -22.96 -7.06
N GLN A 163 7.54 -24.24 -7.11
CA GLN A 163 6.73 -24.76 -8.21
C GLN A 163 5.27 -24.34 -7.98
N ILE A 164 4.68 -23.63 -8.92
CA ILE A 164 3.31 -23.11 -8.82
C ILE A 164 2.31 -24.05 -9.52
N PRO A 165 1.05 -24.12 -9.06
CA PRO A 165 0.01 -24.89 -9.75
C PRO A 165 -0.21 -24.44 -11.19
N HIS A 166 -0.86 -25.29 -12.00
CA HIS A 166 -1.34 -24.92 -13.35
C HIS A 166 -2.56 -23.97 -13.31
N SER A 167 -2.47 -22.87 -12.57
CA SER A 167 -3.43 -21.77 -12.65
C SER A 167 -2.71 -20.47 -12.99
N SER A 168 -3.30 -19.72 -13.92
CA SER A 168 -2.90 -18.35 -14.21
C SER A 168 -3.45 -17.34 -13.20
N ASP A 169 -4.46 -17.73 -12.42
CA ASP A 169 -5.04 -16.88 -11.39
C ASP A 169 -4.24 -17.03 -10.09
N LEU A 170 -3.79 -15.90 -9.54
CA LEU A 170 -3.00 -15.89 -8.32
C LEU A 170 -3.85 -16.21 -7.10
N ASP A 171 -5.13 -15.83 -7.11
CA ASP A 171 -6.03 -16.02 -5.98
C ASP A 171 -6.37 -17.50 -5.76
N ASP A 172 -6.19 -18.36 -6.77
CA ASP A 172 -6.36 -19.80 -6.67
C ASP A 172 -5.32 -20.46 -5.74
N TRP A 173 -4.14 -19.86 -5.61
CA TRP A 173 -3.03 -20.46 -4.87
C TRP A 173 -2.34 -19.51 -3.89
N VAL A 174 -2.68 -18.22 -3.86
CA VAL A 174 -2.27 -17.29 -2.81
C VAL A 174 -3.51 -16.74 -2.12
N ALA A 175 -3.71 -17.14 -0.88
CA ALA A 175 -4.86 -16.70 -0.10
C ALA A 175 -4.41 -15.86 1.09
N LYS A 176 -5.20 -14.84 1.44
CA LYS A 176 -5.06 -14.15 2.74
C LYS A 176 -5.26 -15.20 3.85
N SER A 177 -4.27 -15.33 4.73
CA SER A 177 -4.31 -16.19 5.89
C SER A 177 -4.79 -15.35 7.07
N VAL A 178 -5.81 -15.84 7.79
CA VAL A 178 -6.30 -15.20 9.00
C VAL A 178 -6.26 -16.24 10.11
N THR A 179 -5.24 -16.19 10.96
CA THR A 179 -5.24 -16.96 12.20
C THR A 179 -5.71 -16.08 13.35
N ARG A 180 -6.29 -16.68 14.40
CA ARG A 180 -6.73 -15.94 15.60
C ARG A 180 -5.58 -15.17 16.30
N GLN A 181 -4.33 -15.55 16.05
CA GLN A 181 -3.16 -14.90 16.64
C GLN A 181 -2.68 -13.68 15.85
N ASP A 182 -3.06 -13.56 14.58
CA ASP A 182 -2.58 -12.49 13.69
C ASP A 182 -3.29 -11.16 13.90
N GLY A 183 -4.50 -11.17 14.49
CA GLY A 183 -5.30 -9.94 14.65
C GLY A 183 -5.51 -9.23 13.31
N ASP A 184 -5.10 -7.96 13.23
CA ASP A 184 -5.19 -7.12 12.03
C ASP A 184 -3.94 -7.21 11.12
N ARG A 185 -2.98 -8.09 11.42
CA ARG A 185 -1.76 -8.24 10.63
C ARG A 185 -2.04 -8.90 9.30
N LEU A 186 -1.32 -8.47 8.27
CA LEU A 186 -1.41 -9.07 6.94
C LEU A 186 -0.58 -10.34 6.89
N ARG A 187 -1.24 -11.48 6.70
CA ARG A 187 -0.60 -12.77 6.41
C ARG A 187 -1.24 -13.36 5.17
N PHE A 188 -0.43 -14.03 4.36
CA PHE A 188 -0.90 -14.78 3.19
C PHE A 188 -0.22 -16.14 3.17
N LEU A 189 -0.82 -17.08 2.45
CA LEU A 189 -0.29 -18.41 2.24
C LEU A 189 -0.24 -18.70 0.75
N ALA A 190 0.97 -18.80 0.20
CA ALA A 190 1.21 -19.27 -1.16
C ALA A 190 1.32 -20.79 -1.17
N ARG A 191 0.43 -21.46 -1.89
CA ARG A 191 0.31 -22.92 -2.00
C ARG A 191 0.98 -23.40 -3.29
N GLY A 192 2.29 -23.60 -3.23
CA GLY A 192 3.01 -24.28 -4.30
C GLY A 192 2.74 -25.80 -4.32
N VAL A 193 3.26 -26.46 -5.34
CA VAL A 193 3.23 -27.93 -5.45
C VAL A 193 4.23 -28.53 -4.48
N GLY A 194 3.74 -29.30 -3.52
CA GLY A 194 4.57 -29.98 -2.51
C GLY A 194 5.16 -29.07 -1.42
N ARG A 195 4.92 -27.75 -1.48
CA ARG A 195 5.39 -26.77 -0.49
C ARG A 195 4.42 -25.60 -0.35
N GLN A 196 4.20 -25.16 0.88
CA GLN A 196 3.49 -23.90 1.17
C GLN A 196 4.48 -22.88 1.74
N VAL A 197 4.23 -21.61 1.46
CA VAL A 197 5.04 -20.49 1.94
C VAL A 197 4.13 -19.49 2.63
N GLU A 198 4.41 -19.23 3.91
CA GLU A 198 3.79 -18.14 4.65
C GLU A 198 4.41 -16.82 4.17
N LEU A 199 3.57 -15.88 3.78
CA LEU A 199 3.98 -14.56 3.32
C LEU A 199 3.55 -13.48 4.33
N MET A 200 4.44 -12.53 4.62
CA MET A 200 4.13 -11.36 5.44
C MET A 200 4.80 -10.09 4.92
N PRO A 201 4.32 -8.89 5.29
CA PRO A 201 4.97 -7.63 4.92
C PRO A 201 6.43 -7.57 5.36
N LEU A 202 7.33 -7.14 4.46
CA LEU A 202 8.77 -7.03 4.76
C LEU A 202 9.04 -6.16 5.99
N ASN A 203 8.27 -5.08 6.19
CA ASN A 203 8.44 -4.16 7.31
C ASN A 203 8.01 -4.73 8.67
N GLU A 204 7.40 -5.92 8.70
CA GLU A 204 7.08 -6.66 9.92
C GLU A 204 8.14 -7.70 10.28
N VAL A 205 9.13 -7.96 9.40
CA VAL A 205 10.24 -8.87 9.68
C VAL A 205 11.14 -8.26 10.74
N VAL A 206 11.47 -9.03 11.78
CA VAL A 206 12.37 -8.59 12.86
C VAL A 206 13.58 -9.51 12.95
N ALA A 207 13.37 -10.82 13.02
CA ALA A 207 14.43 -11.80 13.24
C ALA A 207 14.32 -13.05 12.36
N GLU A 208 13.22 -13.17 11.62
CA GLU A 208 12.93 -14.27 10.74
C GLU A 208 13.91 -14.31 9.57
N VAL A 209 14.30 -15.52 9.17
CA VAL A 209 14.94 -15.73 7.87
C VAL A 209 13.84 -15.63 6.81
N TYR A 210 14.08 -14.80 5.80
CA TYR A 210 13.06 -14.51 4.80
C TYR A 210 13.62 -14.56 3.38
N THR A 211 12.73 -14.88 2.44
CA THR A 211 12.98 -14.85 1.00
C THR A 211 12.07 -13.82 0.34
N VAL A 212 12.66 -12.86 -0.39
CA VAL A 212 11.92 -11.83 -1.14
C VAL A 212 11.54 -12.32 -2.53
N TYR A 213 12.53 -12.89 -3.23
CA TYR A 213 12.41 -13.26 -4.63
C TYR A 213 12.38 -14.78 -4.76
N TYR A 214 11.35 -15.28 -5.43
CA TYR A 214 11.17 -16.68 -5.76
C TYR A 214 11.42 -16.93 -7.23
N ASN A 215 12.16 -18.00 -7.53
CA ASN A 215 12.19 -18.59 -8.85
C ASN A 215 10.96 -19.48 -9.02
N LEU A 216 10.03 -19.04 -9.86
CA LEU A 216 8.78 -19.73 -10.11
C LEU A 216 8.91 -20.68 -11.30
N THR A 217 8.50 -21.92 -11.11
CA THR A 217 8.39 -22.92 -12.18
C THR A 217 6.95 -23.43 -12.25
N ALA A 218 6.47 -23.76 -13.44
CA ALA A 218 5.17 -24.40 -13.58
C ALA A 218 5.25 -25.87 -13.13
N ALA A 219 4.11 -26.39 -12.64
CA ALA A 219 3.88 -27.81 -12.39
C ALA A 219 4.19 -28.68 -13.62
#